data_AF-A0A6C0DER3-F1
#
_entry.id   AF-A0A6C0DER3-F1
#
_cell.length_a   1.000
_cell.length_b   1.000
_cell.length_c   1.000
_cell.angle_alpha   90.00
_cell.angle_beta   90.00
_cell.angle_gamma   90.00
#
_symmetry.space_group_name_H-M   'P 1'
#
loop_
_entity.id
_entity.type
_entity.pdbx_description
1 polymer ?
#
loop_
_entity_poly.entity_id
_entity_poly.type
_entity_poly.pdbx_seq_one_letter_code
_entity_poly.pdbx_strand_id
1 'polypeptide(L)'
;MSLLIYSGLLYLLGISIVLALKPELMFSTDGSWKEFGLGRSKKKYTWMPFWLFAIMWAILSYLIILIIASATGLGGVSNNVDLTVKQNVIEPENVSQKSLSTSYPKKKPNSLQDMKKGYYILDENQTQMKGVPTYMYLGPETPNLVYHDSVEER
;
A
#
# COMPACT_ATOMS: atom_id res chain seq x y z
N MET A 1 -17.08 -6.40 -6.09
CA MET A 1 -17.99 -7.48 -5.64
C MET A 1 -17.95 -8.71 -6.54
N SER A 2 -17.90 -8.56 -7.86
CA SER A 2 -17.95 -9.70 -8.80
C SER A 2 -16.87 -10.76 -8.58
N LEU A 3 -15.67 -10.36 -8.17
CA LEU A 3 -14.56 -11.28 -7.88
C LEU A 3 -14.94 -12.32 -6.82
N LEU A 4 -15.52 -11.88 -5.70
CA LEU A 4 -15.96 -12.77 -4.61
C LEU A 4 -17.06 -13.73 -5.07
N ILE A 5 -17.96 -13.27 -5.95
CA ILE A 5 -19.04 -14.10 -6.49
C ILE A 5 -18.47 -15.19 -7.39
N TYR A 6 -17.56 -14.84 -8.30
CA TYR A 6 -16.90 -15.82 -9.18
C TYR A 6 -16.06 -16.83 -8.38
N SER A 7 -15.30 -16.37 -7.37
CA SER A 7 -14.54 -17.27 -6.51
C SER A 7 -15.45 -18.17 -5.65
N GLY A 8 -16.59 -17.64 -5.21
CA GLY A 8 -17.60 -18.42 -4.50
C GLY A 8 -18.22 -19.51 -5.37
N LEU A 9 -18.54 -19.20 -6.63
CA LEU A 9 -19.06 -20.19 -7.60
C LEU A 9 -18.05 -21.29 -7.89
N LEU A 10 -16.78 -20.94 -8.13
CA LEU A 10 -15.72 -21.93 -8.35
C LEU A 10 -15.47 -22.78 -7.09
N TYR A 11 -15.55 -22.18 -5.90
CA TYR A 11 -15.46 -22.90 -4.64
C TYR A 11 -16.58 -23.94 -4.51
N LEU A 12 -17.83 -23.53 -4.73
CA LEU A 12 -18.99 -24.42 -4.65
C LEU A 12 -18.92 -25.56 -5.69
N LEU A 13 -18.46 -25.27 -6.90
CA LEU A 13 -18.24 -26.28 -7.94
C LEU A 13 -17.25 -27.34 -7.46
N GLY A 14 -16.09 -26.93 -6.95
CA GLY A 14 -15.08 -27.89 -6.47
C GLY A 14 -15.55 -28.71 -5.27
N ILE A 15 -16.25 -28.10 -4.31
CA ILE A 15 -16.84 -28.83 -3.18
C ILE A 15 -17.89 -29.84 -3.67
N SER A 16 -18.74 -29.46 -4.62
CA SER A 16 -19.75 -30.35 -5.20
C SER A 16 -19.11 -31.57 -5.87
N ILE A 17 -18.04 -31.36 -6.65
CA ILE A 17 -17.28 -32.44 -7.29
C ILE A 17 -16.70 -33.40 -6.24
N VAL A 18 -16.10 -32.89 -5.17
CA VAL A 18 -15.51 -33.72 -4.12
C VAL A 18 -16.57 -34.53 -3.36
N LEU A 19 -17.73 -33.92 -3.08
CA LEU A 19 -18.85 -34.61 -2.44
C LEU A 19 -19.50 -35.67 -3.34
N ALA A 20 -19.46 -35.48 -4.67
CA ALA A 20 -19.93 -36.47 -5.63
C ALA A 20 -18.97 -37.65 -5.78
N LEU A 21 -17.66 -37.36 -5.89
CA LEU A 21 -16.63 -38.39 -6.08
C LEU A 21 -16.28 -39.16 -4.81
N LYS A 22 -16.52 -38.57 -3.62
CA LYS A 22 -16.21 -39.15 -2.30
C LYS A 22 -14.87 -39.87 -2.27
N PRO A 23 -13.75 -39.16 -2.53
CA PRO A 23 -12.44 -39.81 -2.66
C PRO A 23 -12.05 -40.54 -1.37
N GLU A 24 -11.45 -41.73 -1.50
CA GLU A 24 -11.01 -42.57 -0.38
C GLU A 24 -10.00 -41.89 0.56
N LEU A 25 -9.38 -40.77 0.12
CA LEU A 25 -8.50 -39.96 0.96
C LEU A 25 -9.25 -39.35 2.16
N MET A 26 -10.50 -38.91 1.97
CA MET A 26 -11.29 -38.17 2.97
C MET A 26 -12.53 -38.95 3.41
N PHE A 27 -13.00 -39.89 2.59
CA PHE A 27 -14.19 -40.69 2.82
C PHE A 27 -13.83 -42.15 3.08
N SER A 28 -14.56 -42.77 3.99
CA SER A 28 -14.52 -44.23 4.21
C SER A 28 -15.29 -44.95 3.10
N THR A 29 -15.11 -46.27 3.00
CA THR A 29 -15.89 -47.14 2.10
C THR A 29 -17.40 -46.99 2.30
N ASP A 30 -17.79 -46.62 3.51
CA ASP A 30 -19.19 -46.50 3.92
C ASP A 30 -19.74 -45.09 3.64
N GLY A 31 -18.93 -44.21 3.04
CA GLY A 31 -19.28 -42.81 2.75
C GLY A 31 -19.22 -41.86 3.95
N SER A 32 -18.85 -42.36 5.14
CA SER A 32 -18.57 -41.54 6.32
C SER A 32 -17.29 -40.73 6.15
N TRP A 33 -17.20 -39.59 6.84
CA TRP A 33 -15.98 -38.78 6.84
C TRP A 33 -14.91 -39.43 7.71
N LYS A 34 -13.68 -39.48 7.22
CA LYS A 34 -12.52 -39.95 8.00
C LYS A 34 -12.14 -38.94 9.08
N GLU A 35 -11.74 -39.44 10.22
CA GLU A 35 -11.22 -38.62 11.32
C GLU A 35 -9.81 -38.12 10.99
N PHE A 36 -9.45 -36.93 11.46
CA PHE A 36 -8.07 -36.46 11.36
C PHE A 36 -7.15 -37.29 12.26
N GLY A 37 -6.03 -37.78 11.74
CA GLY A 37 -5.03 -38.48 12.55
C GLY A 37 -3.79 -38.91 11.78
N LEU A 38 -2.66 -38.92 12.47
CA LEU A 38 -1.36 -39.39 11.99
C LEU A 38 -1.03 -40.75 12.62
N GLY A 39 -0.50 -41.69 11.83
CA GLY A 39 0.11 -42.92 12.36
C GLY A 39 -0.84 -44.03 12.86
N ARG A 40 -2.15 -43.94 12.59
CA ARG A 40 -3.13 -45.02 12.85
C ARG A 40 -3.61 -45.67 11.54
N SER A 41 -4.52 -46.65 11.63
CA SER A 41 -5.04 -47.37 10.46
C SER A 41 -5.56 -46.43 9.36
N LYS A 42 -5.00 -46.55 8.15
CA LYS A 42 -5.34 -45.73 6.95
C LYS A 42 -6.83 -45.77 6.56
N LYS A 43 -7.57 -46.76 7.08
CA LYS A 43 -9.01 -46.91 6.85
C LYS A 43 -9.85 -45.90 7.63
N LYS A 44 -9.46 -45.56 8.86
CA LYS A 44 -10.25 -44.67 9.74
C LYS A 44 -9.70 -43.24 9.77
N TYR A 45 -8.38 -43.09 9.67
CA TYR A 45 -7.70 -41.81 9.84
C TYR A 45 -7.15 -41.29 8.52
N THR A 46 -7.25 -39.98 8.35
CA THR A 46 -6.64 -39.24 7.24
C THR A 46 -5.79 -38.10 7.76
N TRP A 47 -4.69 -37.81 7.05
CA TRP A 47 -3.90 -36.61 7.29
C TRP A 47 -4.57 -35.35 6.70
N MET A 48 -5.44 -35.52 5.69
CA MET A 48 -6.14 -34.42 5.02
C MET A 48 -7.65 -34.57 5.22
N PRO A 49 -8.23 -34.00 6.30
CA PRO A 49 -9.66 -34.04 6.53
C PRO A 49 -10.41 -33.08 5.59
N PHE A 50 -11.71 -33.29 5.44
CA PHE A 50 -12.54 -32.50 4.51
C PHE A 50 -12.51 -30.99 4.80
N TRP A 51 -12.53 -30.58 6.06
CA TRP A 51 -12.49 -29.17 6.44
C TRP A 51 -11.17 -28.49 6.03
N LEU A 52 -10.03 -29.21 6.13
CA LEU A 52 -8.73 -28.67 5.76
C LEU A 52 -8.66 -28.44 4.25
N PHE A 53 -9.19 -29.41 3.49
CA PHE A 53 -9.34 -29.27 2.06
C PHE A 53 -10.25 -28.10 1.70
N ALA A 54 -11.39 -27.92 2.38
CA ALA A 54 -12.31 -26.82 2.11
C ALA A 54 -11.65 -25.45 2.29
N ILE A 55 -10.88 -25.25 3.37
CA ILE A 55 -10.14 -24.00 3.60
C ILE A 55 -9.08 -23.78 2.51
N MET A 56 -8.30 -24.81 2.20
CA MET A 56 -7.27 -24.72 1.16
C MET A 56 -7.89 -24.44 -0.21
N TRP A 57 -9.00 -25.09 -0.54
CA TRP A 57 -9.74 -24.89 -1.78
C TRP A 57 -10.37 -23.50 -1.87
N ALA A 58 -10.84 -22.93 -0.76
CA ALA A 58 -11.34 -21.55 -0.74
C ALA A 58 -10.25 -20.54 -1.09
N ILE A 59 -9.04 -20.70 -0.51
CA ILE A 59 -7.88 -19.86 -0.82
C ILE A 59 -7.47 -20.01 -2.29
N LEU A 60 -7.36 -21.26 -2.78
CA LEU A 60 -7.00 -21.53 -4.17
C LEU A 60 -8.03 -20.96 -5.15
N SER A 61 -9.32 -21.11 -4.86
CA SER A 61 -10.39 -20.55 -5.71
C SER A 61 -10.24 -19.05 -5.84
N TYR A 62 -10.04 -18.33 -4.73
CA TYR A 62 -9.80 -16.89 -4.76
C TYR A 62 -8.57 -16.52 -5.58
N LEU A 63 -7.44 -17.21 -5.38
CA LEU A 63 -6.21 -16.96 -6.13
C LEU A 63 -6.37 -17.20 -7.63
N ILE A 64 -7.03 -18.29 -8.02
CA ILE A 64 -7.30 -18.60 -9.43
C ILE A 64 -8.12 -17.48 -10.07
N ILE A 65 -9.21 -17.05 -9.44
CA ILE A 65 -10.04 -15.97 -9.95
C ILE A 65 -9.25 -14.65 -9.99
N LEU A 66 -8.42 -14.38 -8.99
CA LEU A 66 -7.59 -13.18 -8.94
C LEU A 66 -6.61 -13.12 -10.11
N ILE A 67 -5.95 -14.24 -10.43
CA ILE A 67 -5.01 -14.34 -11.56
C ILE A 67 -5.74 -14.19 -12.90
N ILE A 68 -6.91 -14.82 -13.04
CA ILE A 68 -7.72 -14.68 -14.26
C ILE A 68 -8.19 -13.24 -14.42
N ALA A 69 -8.68 -12.63 -13.33
CA ALA A 69 -9.14 -11.25 -13.29
C ALA A 69 -8.02 -10.26 -13.65
N SER A 70 -6.80 -10.46 -13.14
CA SER A 70 -5.66 -9.62 -13.46
C SER A 70 -5.20 -9.77 -14.91
N ALA A 71 -5.29 -10.98 -15.49
CA ALA A 71 -4.93 -11.24 -16.87
C ALA A 71 -5.98 -10.72 -17.88
N THR A 72 -7.27 -10.80 -17.54
CA THR A 72 -8.38 -10.44 -18.44
C THR A 72 -8.97 -9.05 -18.15
N GLY A 73 -8.48 -8.36 -17.13
CA GLY A 73 -9.04 -7.08 -16.66
C GLY A 73 -10.45 -7.22 -16.05
N LEU A 74 -10.90 -8.45 -15.78
CA LEU A 74 -12.23 -8.71 -15.24
C LEU A 74 -12.35 -8.16 -13.80
N GLY A 75 -13.43 -7.44 -13.51
CA GLY A 75 -13.76 -7.04 -12.14
C GLY A 75 -13.00 -5.83 -11.60
N GLY A 76 -12.43 -4.99 -12.47
CA GLY A 76 -11.87 -3.68 -12.09
C GLY A 76 -10.44 -3.73 -11.55
N VAL A 77 -9.73 -4.84 -11.76
CA VAL A 77 -8.30 -4.96 -11.48
C VAL A 77 -7.54 -4.32 -12.64
N SER A 78 -7.26 -3.03 -12.54
CA SER A 78 -6.38 -2.32 -13.47
C SER A 78 -4.95 -2.37 -12.97
N ASN A 79 -4.03 -2.94 -13.76
CA ASN A 79 -2.59 -2.83 -13.54
C ASN A 79 -2.09 -1.44 -14.00
N ASN A 80 -2.67 -0.36 -13.49
CA ASN A 80 -2.17 0.99 -13.78
C ASN A 80 -0.92 1.23 -12.93
N VAL A 81 0.21 0.69 -13.37
CA VAL A 81 1.54 1.09 -12.87
C VAL A 81 1.97 2.33 -13.66
N ASP A 82 1.16 3.39 -13.61
CA ASP A 82 1.51 4.68 -14.19
C ASP A 82 2.36 5.45 -13.18
N LEU A 83 3.65 5.10 -13.08
CA LEU A 83 4.63 5.96 -12.44
C LEU A 83 4.88 7.17 -13.35
N THR A 84 4.01 8.17 -13.26
CA THR A 84 4.20 9.45 -13.98
C THR A 84 5.36 10.20 -13.33
N VAL A 85 6.58 9.96 -13.79
CA VAL A 85 7.74 10.80 -13.49
C VAL A 85 7.52 12.13 -14.19
N LYS A 86 7.02 13.13 -13.43
CA LYS A 86 6.84 14.49 -13.94
C LYS A 86 8.21 15.11 -14.19
N GLN A 87 8.70 15.00 -15.42
CA GLN A 87 9.90 15.68 -15.87
C GLN A 87 9.55 17.14 -16.16
N ASN A 88 9.60 17.97 -15.11
CA ASN A 88 9.48 19.43 -15.28
C ASN A 88 10.73 19.93 -16.00
N VAL A 89 10.63 20.11 -17.32
CA VAL A 89 11.62 20.86 -18.10
C VAL A 89 11.43 22.33 -17.75
N ILE A 90 12.39 22.91 -17.06
CA ILE A 90 12.38 24.33 -16.67
C ILE A 90 12.97 25.13 -17.84
N GLU A 91 12.15 25.94 -18.52
CA GLU A 91 12.61 26.93 -19.50
C GLU A 91 13.15 28.17 -18.77
N PRO A 92 14.26 28.78 -19.22
CA PRO A 92 14.85 29.94 -18.55
C PRO A 92 14.05 31.22 -18.88
N GLU A 93 13.19 31.64 -17.96
CA GLU A 93 12.49 32.93 -18.03
C GLU A 93 13.47 34.07 -17.68
N ASN A 94 13.53 35.07 -18.56
CA ASN A 94 14.45 36.20 -18.50
C ASN A 94 14.25 37.04 -17.23
N VAL A 95 15.26 37.06 -16.36
CA VAL A 95 15.26 37.82 -15.10
C VAL A 95 15.31 39.34 -15.34
N SER A 96 14.20 40.02 -15.04
CA SER A 96 14.13 41.48 -14.96
C SER A 96 14.71 41.98 -13.62
N GLN A 97 15.80 42.75 -13.68
CA GLN A 97 16.37 43.44 -12.54
C GLN A 97 15.58 44.74 -12.29
N LYS A 98 14.68 44.75 -11.30
CA LYS A 98 14.12 46.01 -10.79
C LYS A 98 14.18 46.05 -9.27
N SER A 99 14.88 47.07 -8.78
CA SER A 99 15.30 47.29 -7.41
C SER A 99 14.21 47.88 -6.49
N LEU A 100 14.46 47.64 -5.19
CA LEU A 100 13.72 47.93 -3.96
C LEU A 100 12.85 49.20 -3.89
N SER A 101 11.69 49.06 -3.23
CA SER A 101 11.27 50.02 -2.19
C SER A 101 10.52 49.31 -1.06
N THR A 102 10.86 49.68 0.18
CA THR A 102 10.46 49.03 1.44
C THR A 102 9.19 49.66 2.01
N SER A 103 8.18 48.85 2.34
CA SER A 103 7.15 49.19 3.33
C SER A 103 6.55 47.90 3.91
N TYR A 104 6.79 47.65 5.20
CA TYR A 104 6.32 46.45 5.91
C TYR A 104 4.99 46.71 6.62
N PRO A 105 3.91 45.94 6.36
CA PRO A 105 2.81 45.81 7.29
C PRO A 105 2.95 44.54 8.14
N LYS A 106 2.92 44.71 9.46
CA LYS A 106 2.72 43.62 10.44
C LYS A 106 1.29 43.08 10.28
N LYS A 107 1.10 41.95 9.60
CA LYS A 107 -0.09 41.09 9.76
C LYS A 107 0.34 39.63 9.71
N LYS A 108 0.01 38.88 10.77
CA LYS A 108 0.14 37.42 10.78
C LYS A 108 -0.87 36.83 9.79
N PRO A 109 -0.43 35.98 8.84
CA PRO A 109 -1.35 35.31 7.93
C PRO A 109 -2.10 34.18 8.64
N ASN A 110 -3.42 34.23 8.63
CA ASN A 110 -4.33 33.22 9.19
C ASN A 110 -4.77 32.18 8.14
N SER A 111 -4.16 32.15 6.95
CA SER A 111 -4.54 31.26 5.86
C SER A 111 -3.32 30.66 5.15
N LEU A 112 -3.43 29.40 4.69
CA LEU A 112 -2.42 28.72 3.86
C LEU A 112 -2.18 29.42 2.51
N GLN A 113 -3.05 30.35 2.10
CA GLN A 113 -2.96 31.10 0.85
C GLN A 113 -2.01 32.30 0.95
N ASP A 114 -1.59 32.69 2.16
CA ASP A 114 -0.72 33.85 2.42
C ASP A 114 0.74 33.47 2.75
N MET A 115 1.12 32.18 2.66
CA MET A 115 2.53 31.78 2.82
C MET A 115 3.34 32.19 1.59
N LYS A 116 4.38 33.00 1.79
CA LYS A 116 5.30 33.42 0.73
C LYS A 116 6.00 32.20 0.13
N LYS A 117 5.94 32.09 -1.20
CA LYS A 117 6.53 30.99 -1.96
C LYS A 117 8.05 30.94 -1.74
N GLY A 118 8.54 29.81 -1.26
CA GLY A 118 9.97 29.52 -1.12
C GLY A 118 10.17 28.08 -0.66
N TYR A 119 11.40 27.59 -0.76
CA TYR A 119 11.74 26.20 -0.48
C TYR A 119 12.78 26.13 0.64
N TYR A 120 12.59 25.21 1.58
CA TYR A 120 13.63 24.85 2.53
C TYR A 120 14.49 23.74 1.93
N ILE A 121 15.79 23.99 1.83
CA ILE A 121 16.77 23.01 1.36
C ILE A 121 17.64 22.60 2.55
N LEU A 122 17.87 21.31 2.70
CA LEU A 122 18.78 20.79 3.71
C LEU A 122 20.22 21.20 3.35
N ASP A 123 20.90 21.88 4.27
CA ASP A 123 22.32 22.16 4.14
C ASP A 123 23.11 20.97 4.69
N GLU A 124 23.57 20.11 3.80
CA GLU A 124 24.32 18.90 4.16
C GLU A 124 25.65 19.23 4.86
N ASN A 125 26.30 20.34 4.50
CA ASN A 125 27.59 20.73 5.07
C ASN A 125 27.42 21.17 6.52
N GLN A 126 26.44 22.03 6.80
CA GLN A 126 26.17 22.47 8.17
C GLN A 126 25.58 21.35 9.02
N THR A 127 24.78 20.47 8.42
CA THR A 127 24.19 19.32 9.11
C THR A 127 25.26 18.33 9.58
N GLN A 128 26.25 18.02 8.75
CA GLN A 128 27.35 17.14 9.13
C GLN A 128 28.22 17.74 10.25
N MET A 129 28.44 19.06 10.23
CA MET A 129 29.26 19.75 11.21
C MET A 129 28.57 19.90 12.58
N LYS A 130 27.26 20.18 12.60
CA LYS A 130 26.50 20.41 13.83
C LYS A 130 25.80 19.14 14.36
N GLY A 131 25.76 18.07 13.58
CA GLY A 131 25.05 16.83 13.90
C GLY A 131 23.52 16.96 13.93
N VAL A 132 22.99 18.13 13.59
CA VAL A 132 21.55 18.42 13.56
C VAL A 132 21.13 18.92 12.18
N PRO A 133 20.00 18.44 11.63
CA PRO A 133 19.54 18.82 10.29
C PRO A 133 19.26 20.32 10.24
N THR A 134 20.10 21.04 9.48
CA THR A 134 20.02 22.49 9.33
C THR A 134 19.46 22.80 7.95
N TYR A 135 18.37 23.56 7.91
CA TYR A 135 17.70 23.94 6.67
C TYR A 135 17.93 25.40 6.33
N MET A 136 18.20 25.67 5.05
CA MET A 136 18.32 27.02 4.50
C MET A 136 17.08 27.34 3.65
N TYR A 137 16.46 28.48 3.89
CA TYR A 137 15.31 28.93 3.10
C TYR A 137 15.77 29.67 1.84
N LEU A 138 15.29 29.23 0.69
CA LEU A 138 15.45 29.91 -0.59
C LEU A 138 14.10 30.49 -1.04
N GLY A 139 14.01 31.82 -1.01
CA GLY A 139 12.84 32.55 -1.49
C GLY A 139 13.17 34.02 -1.67
N PRO A 140 12.27 34.78 -2.31
CA PRO A 140 12.47 36.20 -2.59
C PRO A 140 12.54 37.05 -1.32
N GLU A 141 12.05 36.55 -0.19
CA GLU A 141 12.13 37.22 1.12
C GLU A 141 12.56 36.25 2.21
N THR A 142 13.40 36.68 3.14
CA THR A 142 13.77 35.87 4.31
C THR A 142 12.54 35.54 5.15
N PRO A 143 12.38 34.28 5.61
CA PRO A 143 11.23 33.91 6.42
C PRO A 143 11.34 34.61 7.78
N ASN A 144 10.20 34.98 8.38
CA ASN A 144 10.19 35.47 9.75
C ASN A 144 10.55 34.30 10.68
N LEU A 145 11.83 34.21 11.04
CA LEU A 145 12.33 33.23 12.00
C LEU A 145 11.87 33.64 13.40
N VAL A 146 10.92 32.89 13.97
CA VAL A 146 10.61 32.98 15.40
C VAL A 146 11.53 32.00 16.11
N TYR A 147 12.60 32.53 16.72
CA TYR A 147 13.46 31.74 17.59
C TYR A 147 12.67 31.44 18.88
N HIS A 148 12.37 30.17 19.09
CA HIS A 148 12.02 29.69 20.42
C HIS A 148 13.34 29.36 21.12
N ASP A 149 13.73 30.17 22.09
CA ASP A 149 14.86 29.84 22.96
C ASP A 149 14.54 28.52 23.66
N SER A 150 15.09 27.42 23.15
CA SER A 150 15.07 26.14 23.83
C SER A 150 16.02 26.26 25.02
N VAL A 151 15.43 26.37 26.21
CA VAL A 151 16.15 26.43 27.49
C VAL A 151 17.13 25.27 27.56
N GLU A 152 18.43 25.59 27.64
CA GLU A 152 19.48 24.63 27.99
C GLU A 152 19.25 24.14 29.42
N GLU A 153 18.70 22.93 29.59
CA GLU A 153 18.84 22.20 30.84
C GLU A 153 20.30 21.73 30.97
N ARG A 154 21.00 22.30 31.95
CA ARG A 154 22.31 21.84 32.45
C ARG A 154 22.14 20.73 33.46
#